data_AF-A0A401LY94-F1
#
_entry.id   AF-A0A401LY94-F1
#
_cell.length_a   1.000
_cell.length_b   1.000
_cell.length_c   1.000
_cell.angle_alpha   90.00
_cell.angle_beta   90.00
_cell.angle_gamma   90.00
#
_symmetry.space_group_name_H-M   'P 1'
#
loop_
_entity.id
_entity.type
_entity.pdbx_description
1 polymer ?
#
loop_
_entity_poly.entity_id
_entity_poly.type
_entity_poly.pdbx_seq_one_letter_code
_entity_poly.pdbx_strand_id
1 'polypeptide(L)'
;MKGLIVKFEDKVCKAGIPDGGVSLLATIARYNDPFWSIGGLKKPNEIHQIWNGGMLKVGDRIEIEFAEFDEASEPVAENTHSCCKLDNSADDDPEMWKHKLDSYYELKKVLEERIIEKE
;
A
#
# COMPACT_ATOMS: atom_id res chain seq x y z
N MET A 1 14.20 9.43 -17.71
CA MET A 1 13.77 8.83 -16.43
C MET A 1 13.37 7.38 -16.63
N LYS A 2 13.55 6.50 -15.63
CA LYS A 2 13.08 5.10 -15.70
C LYS A 2 11.68 5.00 -15.11
N GLY A 3 10.79 4.25 -15.74
CA GLY A 3 9.41 4.10 -15.29
C GLY A 3 8.64 3.00 -16.01
N LEU A 4 7.32 3.07 -15.92
CA LEU A 4 6.40 2.10 -16.51
C LEU A 4 5.49 2.80 -17.53
N ILE A 5 5.46 2.29 -18.75
CA ILE A 5 4.43 2.60 -19.73
C ILE A 5 3.34 1.56 -19.54
N VAL A 6 2.14 2.02 -19.19
CA VAL A 6 1.00 1.14 -18.92
C VAL A 6 -0.09 1.42 -19.94
N LYS A 7 -0.57 0.37 -20.58
CA LYS A 7 -1.72 0.41 -21.47
C LYS A 7 -2.85 -0.43 -20.88
N PHE A 8 -4.01 0.19 -20.79
CA PHE A 8 -5.24 -0.42 -20.31
C PHE A 8 -6.40 0.12 -21.13
N GLU A 9 -7.17 -0.77 -21.76
CA GLU A 9 -8.17 -0.42 -22.78
C GLU A 9 -7.51 0.48 -23.87
N ASP A 10 -8.12 1.61 -24.18
CA ASP A 10 -7.63 2.59 -25.16
C ASP A 10 -6.72 3.67 -24.53
N LYS A 11 -6.34 3.52 -23.25
CA LYS A 11 -5.53 4.49 -22.53
C LYS A 11 -4.10 4.00 -22.39
N VAL A 12 -3.16 4.93 -22.61
CA VAL A 12 -1.73 4.73 -22.36
C VAL A 12 -1.27 5.83 -21.41
N CYS A 13 -0.58 5.45 -20.33
CA CYS A 13 0.04 6.40 -19.40
C CYS A 13 1.51 6.04 -19.17
N LYS A 14 2.36 7.06 -19.05
CA LYS A 14 3.75 6.92 -18.63
C LYS A 14 3.85 7.29 -17.15
N ALA A 15 4.07 6.31 -16.29
CA ALA A 15 4.25 6.52 -14.86
C ALA A 15 5.74 6.53 -14.52
N GLY A 16 6.23 7.64 -13.98
CA GLY A 16 7.63 7.78 -13.57
C GLY A 16 7.82 8.93 -12.61
N ILE A 17 8.76 8.77 -11.68
CA ILE A 17 9.21 9.82 -10.75
C ILE A 17 10.73 9.95 -10.90
N PRO A 18 11.28 11.15 -11.20
CA PRO A 18 12.72 11.35 -11.21
C PRO A 18 13.32 11.01 -9.85
N ASP A 19 14.39 10.21 -9.84
CA ASP A 19 15.09 9.75 -8.63
C ASP A 19 14.19 9.06 -7.58
N GLY A 20 13.01 8.59 -8.02
CA GLY A 20 12.02 7.89 -7.19
C GLY A 20 11.67 6.52 -7.75
N GLY A 21 10.60 5.94 -7.21
CA GLY A 21 10.06 4.66 -7.65
C GLY A 21 8.58 4.77 -7.99
N VAL A 22 8.15 3.99 -8.97
CA VAL A 22 6.74 3.73 -9.25
C VAL A 22 6.44 2.25 -9.01
N SER A 23 5.21 1.96 -8.59
CA SER A 23 4.70 0.62 -8.35
C SER A 23 3.39 0.41 -9.10
N LEU A 24 3.24 -0.79 -9.63
CA LEU A 24 1.95 -1.33 -10.03
C LEU A 24 1.40 -2.17 -8.88
N LEU A 25 0.19 -1.85 -8.46
CA LEU A 25 -0.57 -2.62 -7.48
C LEU A 25 -1.78 -3.23 -8.18
N ALA A 26 -2.00 -4.53 -7.97
CA ALA A 26 -3.24 -5.21 -8.31
C ALA A 26 -3.66 -6.02 -7.09
N THR A 27 -4.89 -5.79 -6.61
CA THR A 27 -5.41 -6.40 -5.39
C THR A 27 -6.68 -7.16 -5.72
N ILE A 28 -6.72 -8.43 -5.32
CA ILE A 28 -7.93 -9.26 -5.30
C ILE A 28 -8.18 -9.63 -3.85
N ALA A 29 -9.24 -9.08 -3.26
CA ALA A 29 -9.60 -9.32 -1.87
C ALA A 29 -10.91 -10.10 -1.77
N ARG A 30 -11.12 -10.82 -0.66
CA ARG A 30 -12.30 -11.68 -0.48
C ARG A 30 -13.63 -10.90 -0.49
N TYR A 31 -13.65 -9.67 0.02
CA TYR A 31 -14.87 -8.87 0.22
C TYR A 31 -14.93 -7.58 -0.59
N ASN A 32 -13.84 -7.22 -1.27
CA ASN A 32 -13.78 -6.01 -2.08
C ASN A 32 -13.64 -6.39 -3.53
N ASP A 33 -14.21 -5.57 -4.41
CA ASP A 33 -14.02 -5.73 -5.84
C ASP A 33 -12.52 -5.66 -6.19
N PRO A 34 -12.03 -6.55 -7.07
CA PRO A 34 -10.67 -6.50 -7.56
C PRO A 34 -10.36 -5.12 -8.15
N PHE A 35 -9.20 -4.57 -7.83
CA PHE A 35 -8.79 -3.27 -8.35
C PHE A 35 -7.29 -3.24 -8.61
N TRP A 36 -6.88 -2.24 -9.39
CA TRP A 36 -5.48 -1.99 -9.69
C TRP A 36 -5.18 -0.50 -9.71
N SER A 37 -3.90 -0.16 -9.58
CA SER A 37 -3.40 1.21 -9.70
C SER A 37 -1.92 1.23 -10.04
N ILE A 38 -1.50 2.23 -10.78
CA ILE A 38 -0.09 2.58 -10.98
C ILE A 38 0.18 3.92 -10.29
N GLY A 39 1.15 3.93 -9.38
CA GLY A 39 1.44 5.11 -8.57
C GLY A 39 2.88 5.14 -8.07
N GLY A 40 3.23 6.19 -7.35
CA GLY A 40 4.56 6.37 -6.77
C GLY A 40 4.57 7.51 -5.77
N LEU A 41 5.59 7.51 -4.91
CA LEU A 41 5.76 8.54 -3.88
C LEU A 41 6.79 9.58 -4.35
N LYS A 42 6.34 10.82 -4.57
CA LYS A 42 7.20 11.95 -4.91
C LYS A 42 7.78 12.60 -3.65
N LYS A 43 9.10 12.59 -3.53
CA LYS A 43 9.85 13.29 -2.47
C LYS A 43 10.27 14.71 -2.93
N PRO A 44 10.51 15.67 -2.02
CA PRO A 44 10.45 15.56 -0.56
C PRO A 44 9.06 15.77 0.05
N ASN A 45 8.08 16.26 -0.72
CA ASN A 45 6.75 16.62 -0.20
C ASN A 45 5.86 15.42 0.16
N GLU A 46 6.39 14.20 -0.02
CA GLU A 46 5.70 12.92 0.19
C GLU A 46 4.29 12.95 -0.42
N ILE A 47 4.21 13.18 -1.73
CA ILE A 47 2.93 13.19 -2.46
C ILE A 47 2.82 11.87 -3.21
N HIS A 48 1.79 11.07 -2.91
CA HIS A 48 1.41 9.93 -3.72
C HIS A 48 0.80 10.42 -5.02
N GLN A 49 1.47 10.14 -6.13
CA GLN A 49 0.96 10.38 -7.47
C GLN A 49 0.38 9.08 -8.02
N ILE A 50 -0.81 9.16 -8.60
CA ILE A 50 -1.49 8.04 -9.25
C ILE A 50 -1.68 8.42 -10.72
N TRP A 51 -1.21 7.57 -11.64
CA TRP A 51 -1.31 7.81 -13.08
C TRP A 51 -2.49 7.12 -13.72
N ASN A 52 -2.86 5.94 -13.21
CA ASN A 52 -4.00 5.19 -13.69
C ASN A 52 -4.41 4.14 -12.65
N GLY A 53 -5.61 3.61 -12.79
CA GLY A 53 -6.16 2.59 -11.92
C GLY A 53 -7.66 2.47 -12.10
N GLY A 54 -8.23 1.45 -11.46
CA GLY A 54 -9.66 1.20 -11.51
C GLY A 54 -10.02 -0.20 -11.03
N MET A 55 -11.30 -0.51 -11.13
CA MET A 55 -11.81 -1.86 -10.88
C MET A 55 -11.39 -2.80 -12.00
N LEU A 56 -11.04 -4.04 -11.65
CA LEU A 56 -10.73 -5.11 -12.58
C LEU A 56 -11.97 -5.99 -12.78
N LYS A 57 -12.24 -6.32 -14.04
CA LYS A 57 -13.25 -7.30 -14.45
C LYS A 57 -12.57 -8.52 -15.07
N VAL A 58 -13.30 -9.63 -15.08
CA VAL A 58 -12.83 -10.85 -15.74
C VAL A 58 -12.67 -10.57 -17.24
N GLY A 59 -11.45 -10.81 -17.75
CA GLY A 59 -11.10 -10.59 -19.16
C GLY A 59 -10.28 -9.32 -19.41
N ASP A 60 -10.17 -8.44 -18.43
CA ASP A 60 -9.34 -7.24 -18.51
C ASP A 60 -7.87 -7.58 -18.72
N ARG A 61 -7.17 -6.71 -19.47
CA ARG A 61 -5.74 -6.86 -19.78
C ARG A 61 -5.02 -5.55 -19.53
N ILE A 62 -3.98 -5.63 -18.71
CA ILE A 62 -3.05 -4.53 -18.46
C ILE A 62 -1.72 -4.90 -19.12
N GLU A 63 -1.29 -4.11 -20.09
CA GLU A 63 0.02 -4.24 -20.73
C GLU A 63 0.99 -3.28 -20.05
N ILE A 64 2.16 -3.79 -19.66
CA ILE A 64 3.17 -3.02 -18.93
C ILE A 64 4.51 -3.18 -19.64
N GLU A 65 5.16 -2.05 -19.89
CA GLU A 65 6.51 -1.97 -20.41
C GLU A 65 7.38 -1.16 -19.45
N PHE A 66 8.53 -1.71 -19.10
CA PHE A 66 9.58 -0.95 -18.42
C PHE A 66 10.41 -0.21 -19.46
N ALA A 67 10.47 1.11 -19.36
CA ALA A 67 11.11 1.95 -20.36
C ALA A 67 11.83 3.16 -19.74
N GLU A 68 12.73 3.74 -20.53
CA GLU A 68 13.27 5.08 -20.29
C GLU A 68 12.54 6.08 -21.19
N PHE A 69 12.10 7.20 -20.61
CA PHE A 69 11.42 8.28 -21.33
C PHE A 69 11.76 9.64 -20.71
N ASP A 70 11.52 10.74 -21.43
CA ASP A 70 11.89 12.08 -20.94
C ASP A 70 10.91 12.62 -19.89
N GLU A 71 9.61 12.39 -20.10
CA GLU A 71 8.53 12.96 -19.28
C GLU A 71 7.43 11.93 -18.97
N ALA A 72 6.95 11.95 -17.73
CA ALA A 72 5.79 11.17 -17.29
C ALA A 72 4.48 11.85 -17.72
N SER A 73 3.40 11.08 -17.81
CA SER A 73 2.06 11.64 -17.99
C SER A 73 1.64 12.47 -16.76
N GLU A 74 0.64 13.35 -16.90
CA GLU A 74 0.05 14.01 -15.74
C GLU A 74 -0.64 12.99 -14.82
N PRO A 75 -0.45 13.06 -13.49
CA PRO A 75 -1.15 12.18 -12.57
C PRO A 75 -2.64 12.50 -12.53
N VAL A 76 -3.48 11.47 -12.48
CA VAL A 76 -4.94 11.60 -12.36
C VAL A 76 -5.40 11.90 -10.93
N ALA A 77 -4.55 11.61 -9.95
CA ALA A 77 -4.78 11.96 -8.57
C ALA A 77 -3.44 12.18 -7.84
N GLU A 78 -3.46 13.12 -6.89
CA GLU A 78 -2.37 13.38 -5.97
C GLU A 78 -2.91 13.35 -4.54
N ASN A 79 -2.34 12.52 -3.69
CA ASN A 79 -2.71 12.43 -2.28
C ASN A 79 -1.48 12.72 -1.42
N THR A 80 -1.59 13.62 -0.45
CA THR A 80 -0.52 13.78 0.54
C THR A 80 -0.32 12.46 1.28
N HIS A 81 0.93 12.06 1.47
CA HIS A 81 1.29 10.87 2.22
C HIS A 81 0.82 11.03 3.66
N SER A 82 -0.34 10.45 3.95
CA SER A 82 -0.77 10.20 5.32
C SER A 82 -0.09 8.91 5.78
N CYS A 83 1.22 8.95 6.03
CA CYS A 83 1.78 7.95 6.91
C CYS A 83 1.15 8.22 8.28
N CYS A 84 0.26 7.33 8.69
CA CYS A 84 -0.23 7.15 10.05
C CYS A 84 -0.04 8.39 10.95
N LYS A 85 -0.84 9.44 10.73
CA LYS A 85 -1.47 10.08 11.90
C LYS A 85 -2.51 9.11 12.42
N LEU A 86 -2.07 7.92 12.84
CA LEU A 86 -2.84 7.14 13.79
C LEU A 86 -2.83 8.04 15.00
N ASP A 87 -3.96 8.70 15.21
CA ASP A 87 -4.27 9.24 16.51
C ASP A 87 -4.30 8.04 17.45
N ASN A 88 -3.15 7.71 18.03
CA ASN A 88 -3.01 6.66 19.02
C ASN A 88 -3.74 7.04 20.31
N SER A 89 -4.47 8.17 20.37
CA SER A 89 -5.37 8.47 21.50
C SER A 89 -6.39 7.37 21.73
N ALA A 90 -6.82 6.66 20.67
CA ALA A 90 -7.66 5.47 20.82
C ALA A 90 -6.89 4.32 21.50
N ASP A 91 -5.59 4.17 21.22
CA ASP A 91 -4.70 3.18 21.82
C ASP A 91 -4.34 3.51 23.29
N ASP A 92 -4.59 4.76 23.72
CA ASP A 92 -4.42 5.27 25.09
C ASP A 92 -5.68 5.13 25.97
N ASP A 93 -6.74 4.48 25.48
CA ASP A 93 -7.93 4.17 26.27
C ASP A 93 -7.58 3.23 27.45
N PRO A 94 -7.90 3.59 28.72
CA PRO A 94 -7.63 2.76 29.89
C PRO A 94 -8.21 1.35 29.81
N GLU A 95 -9.36 1.17 29.15
CA GLU A 95 -9.99 -0.15 28.99
C GLU A 95 -9.18 -1.03 28.01
N MET A 96 -8.70 -0.43 26.92
CA MET A 96 -7.80 -1.11 25.99
C MET A 96 -6.46 -1.48 26.61
N TRP A 97 -5.89 -0.62 27.47
CA TRP A 97 -4.67 -0.93 28.23
C TRP A 97 -4.86 -2.13 29.16
N LYS A 98 -6.01 -2.21 29.82
CA LYS A 98 -6.35 -3.36 30.67
C LYS A 98 -6.42 -4.65 29.84
N HIS A 99 -7.11 -4.61 28.69
CA HIS A 99 -7.17 -5.76 27.79
C HIS A 99 -5.80 -6.20 27.25
N LYS A 100 -4.94 -5.25 26.90
CA LYS A 100 -3.55 -5.53 26.46
C LYS A 100 -2.74 -6.18 27.60
N LEU A 101 -2.90 -5.70 28.82
CA LEU A 101 -2.22 -6.24 30.00
C LEU A 101 -2.69 -7.65 30.36
N ASP A 102 -3.99 -7.89 30.33
CA ASP A 102 -4.57 -9.23 30.57
C ASP A 102 -4.07 -10.23 29.52
N SER A 103 -4.05 -9.82 28.24
CA SER A 103 -3.52 -10.62 27.14
C SER A 103 -2.03 -10.95 27.33
N TYR A 104 -1.25 -9.99 27.82
CA TYR A 104 0.16 -10.20 28.13
C TYR A 104 0.34 -11.25 29.24
N TYR A 105 -0.45 -11.21 30.31
CA TYR A 105 -0.33 -12.19 31.41
C TYR A 105 -0.73 -13.61 30.99
N GLU A 106 -1.78 -13.75 30.17
CA GLU A 106 -2.15 -15.05 29.60
C GLU A 106 -1.02 -15.62 28.73
N LEU A 107 -0.45 -14.80 27.85
CA LEU A 107 0.68 -15.21 27.01
C LEU A 107 1.93 -15.54 27.83
N LYS A 108 2.21 -14.76 28.87
CA LYS A 108 3.32 -15.01 29.79
C LYS A 108 3.17 -16.36 30.48
N LYS A 109 1.98 -16.68 30.98
CA LYS A 109 1.69 -17.96 31.63
C LYS A 109 1.90 -19.14 30.68
N VAL A 110 1.40 -19.05 29.44
CA VAL A 110 1.61 -20.07 28.41
C VAL A 110 3.10 -20.25 28.09
N LEU A 111 3.87 -19.17 28.06
CA LEU A 111 5.32 -19.23 27.82
C LEU A 111 6.05 -19.90 28.98
N GLU A 112 5.72 -19.55 30.23
CA GLU A 112 6.34 -20.14 31.43
C GLU A 112 6.00 -21.64 31.54
N GLU A 113 4.76 -22.04 31.29
CA GLU A 113 4.35 -23.45 31.27
C GLU A 113 5.09 -24.25 30.19
N ARG A 114 5.27 -23.68 28.99
CA ARG A 114 6.02 -24.32 27.89
C ARG A 114 7.53 -24.38 28.11
N ILE A 115 8.09 -23.51 28.96
CA ILE A 115 9.50 -23.55 29.35
C ILE A 115 9.71 -24.68 30.37
N ILE A 116 8.77 -24.87 31.31
CA ILE A 116 8.81 -25.94 32.32
C ILE A 116 8.63 -27.33 31.69
N GLU A 117 7.85 -27.48 30.62
CA GLU A 117 7.71 -28.78 29.91
C GLU A 117 8.95 -29.20 29.10
N LYS A 118 9.92 -28.31 28.91
CA LYS A 118 11.15 -28.56 28.12
C LYS A 118 12.40 -28.81 28.98
N GLU A 119 12.32 -28.64 30.30
CA GLU A 119 13.36 -29.01 31.27
C GLU A 119 13.12 -30.42 31.83
#